data_AF-A0A258S3L3-F1
#
_entry.id   AF-A0A258S3L3-F1
#
_cell.length_a   1.000
_cell.length_b   1.000
_cell.length_c   1.000
_cell.angle_alpha   90.00
_cell.angle_beta   90.00
_cell.angle_gamma   90.00
#
_symmetry.space_group_name_H-M   'P 1'
#
loop_
_entity.id
_entity.type
_entity.pdbx_description
1 polymer ?
#
loop_
_entity_poly.entity_id
_entity_poly.type
_entity_poly.pdbx_seq_one_letter_code
_entity_poly.pdbx_strand_id
1 'polypeptide(L)'
;MRRRVFVLGLLGLGLGLAGCGEPPKVLPQGTLEEQTAQVHTVMQQVIRGLGAGQSRQLIDKEMIFLPSRWRKQAKETEELESLSKSIAAQPGEIELGKVSVAGRWALLESVKVGGVLIGKQDVPWFLFYFAGQWRWMPASILKDPAIEGMMDRNFDRLWGTWQAAHPKAIPHGG
;
A
#
# COMPACT_ATOMS: atom_id res chain seq x y z
N MET A 1 -70.92 -14.43 8.00
CA MET A 1 -71.12 -12.99 8.30
C MET A 1 -70.42 -12.65 9.61
N ARG A 2 -69.84 -11.44 9.69
CA ARG A 2 -69.19 -10.76 10.86
C ARG A 2 -67.74 -11.19 11.14
N ARG A 3 -66.73 -10.48 10.61
CA ARG A 3 -66.16 -9.14 10.95
C ARG A 3 -65.39 -9.10 12.28
N ARG A 4 -64.05 -9.09 12.13
CA ARG A 4 -63.01 -8.22 12.73
C ARG A 4 -63.21 -7.73 14.17
N VAL A 5 -62.17 -7.92 14.99
CA VAL A 5 -61.60 -6.84 15.82
C VAL A 5 -60.06 -6.92 15.78
N PHE A 6 -59.47 -5.78 15.42
CA PHE A 6 -58.06 -5.42 15.52
C PHE A 6 -57.62 -5.35 16.98
N VAL A 7 -56.43 -5.85 17.33
CA VAL A 7 -55.67 -5.32 18.46
C VAL A 7 -54.22 -5.09 18.04
N LEU A 8 -53.83 -3.82 18.16
CA LEU A 8 -52.48 -3.28 18.04
C LEU A 8 -51.51 -4.02 18.96
N GLY A 9 -50.37 -4.43 18.41
CA GLY A 9 -49.14 -4.70 19.15
C GLY A 9 -48.03 -3.79 18.63
N LEU A 10 -47.98 -2.55 19.13
CA LEU A 10 -46.94 -1.57 18.88
C LEU A 10 -46.12 -1.43 20.18
N LEU A 11 -45.03 -2.18 20.26
CA LEU A 11 -43.95 -2.06 21.24
C LEU A 11 -42.67 -2.18 20.40
N GLY A 12 -42.00 -1.08 20.07
CA GLY A 12 -40.95 -0.49 20.90
C GLY A 12 -39.60 -0.79 20.22
N LEU A 13 -39.17 0.00 19.23
CA LEU A 13 -38.19 1.08 19.36
C LEU A 13 -36.85 0.64 19.98
N GLY A 14 -35.82 0.60 19.12
CA GLY A 14 -34.48 1.05 19.49
C GLY A 14 -33.42 -0.01 19.80
N LEU A 15 -32.72 -0.47 18.76
CA LEU A 15 -31.27 -0.69 18.72
C LEU A 15 -30.91 -0.57 17.23
N GLY A 16 -30.51 0.60 16.71
CA GLY A 16 -29.22 1.19 17.01
C GLY A 16 -28.29 0.94 15.81
N LEU A 17 -28.41 1.80 14.79
CA LEU A 17 -27.33 2.04 13.82
C LEU A 17 -26.09 2.47 14.62
N ALA A 18 -25.07 1.60 14.72
CA ALA A 18 -23.66 1.97 14.88
C ALA A 18 -22.81 0.71 15.03
N GLY A 19 -22.81 -0.11 13.99
CA GLY A 19 -21.70 -1.03 13.74
C GLY A 19 -20.85 -0.47 12.61
N CYS A 20 -20.29 0.72 12.76
CA CYS A 20 -19.04 1.04 12.08
C CYS A 20 -18.00 0.08 12.64
N GLY A 21 -18.05 -1.18 12.21
CA GLY A 21 -17.01 -2.14 12.47
C GLY A 21 -15.77 -1.57 11.83
N GLU A 22 -14.85 -1.08 12.66
CA GLU A 22 -13.46 -0.90 12.23
C GLU A 22 -13.13 -2.14 11.39
N PRO A 23 -12.75 -2.00 10.11
CA PRO A 23 -12.33 -3.16 9.34
C PRO A 23 -11.26 -3.84 10.18
N PRO A 24 -11.37 -5.17 10.43
CA PRO A 24 -10.47 -5.85 11.34
C PRO A 24 -9.06 -5.43 10.97
N LYS A 25 -8.28 -4.96 11.96
CA LYS A 25 -6.85 -4.67 11.78
C LYS A 25 -6.16 -6.01 11.59
N VAL A 26 -6.35 -6.62 10.42
CA VAL A 26 -5.75 -7.89 10.05
C VAL A 26 -4.26 -7.61 9.96
N LEU A 27 -3.50 -8.19 10.89
CA LEU A 27 -2.06 -8.20 10.84
C LEU A 27 -1.60 -9.25 9.81
N PRO A 28 -0.44 -9.05 9.17
CA PRO A 28 0.15 -10.10 8.35
C PRO A 28 0.35 -11.36 9.19
N GLN A 29 0.02 -12.50 8.59
CA GLN A 29 0.13 -13.81 9.23
C GLN A 29 1.43 -14.50 8.79
N GLY A 30 1.88 -15.49 9.57
CA GLY A 30 3.09 -16.26 9.28
C GLY A 30 4.36 -15.68 9.92
N THR A 31 5.47 -16.37 9.69
CA THR A 31 6.81 -15.97 10.18
C THR A 31 7.32 -14.72 9.46
N LEU A 32 8.33 -14.07 10.03
CA LEU A 32 8.96 -12.91 9.38
C LEU A 32 9.54 -13.25 8.00
N GLU A 33 10.08 -14.46 7.85
CA GLU A 33 10.62 -14.96 6.59
C GLU A 33 9.51 -15.15 5.54
N GLU A 34 8.39 -15.75 5.94
CA GLU A 34 7.21 -15.91 5.07
C GLU A 34 6.64 -14.56 4.65
N GLN A 35 6.52 -13.61 5.59
CA GLN A 35 6.05 -12.25 5.29
C GLN A 35 7.00 -11.53 4.32
N THR A 36 8.30 -11.70 4.50
CA THR A 36 9.32 -11.14 3.61
C THR A 36 9.21 -11.76 2.21
N ALA A 37 9.06 -13.08 2.11
CA ALA A 37 8.86 -13.76 0.82
C ALA A 37 7.57 -13.32 0.11
N GLN A 38 6.50 -13.08 0.86
CA GLN A 38 5.25 -12.52 0.32
C GLN A 38 5.47 -11.11 -0.24
N VAL A 39 6.15 -10.24 0.50
CA VAL A 39 6.50 -8.88 0.04
C VAL A 39 7.34 -8.93 -1.24
N HIS A 40 8.35 -9.80 -1.30
CA HIS A 40 9.14 -10.01 -2.52
C HIS A 40 8.25 -10.44 -3.69
N THR A 41 7.35 -11.40 -3.47
CA THR A 41 6.43 -11.91 -4.51
C THR A 41 5.52 -10.80 -5.03
N VAL A 42 4.91 -10.03 -4.14
CA VAL A 42 4.05 -8.89 -4.51
C VAL A 42 4.86 -7.87 -5.30
N MET A 43 6.05 -7.49 -4.85
CA MET A 43 6.88 -6.51 -5.54
C MET A 43 7.31 -7.00 -6.92
N GLN A 44 7.71 -8.26 -7.08
CA GLN A 44 8.01 -8.82 -8.41
C GLN A 44 6.81 -8.71 -9.36
N GLN A 45 5.61 -9.01 -8.87
CA GLN A 45 4.38 -8.90 -9.67
C GLN A 45 4.06 -7.44 -10.02
N VAL A 46 4.23 -6.51 -9.08
CA VAL A 46 4.06 -5.08 -9.32
C VAL A 46 5.04 -4.59 -10.38
N ILE A 47 6.34 -4.89 -10.26
CA ILE A 47 7.36 -4.44 -11.22
C ILE A 47 7.10 -5.03 -12.62
N ARG A 48 6.76 -6.33 -12.71
CA ARG A 48 6.40 -6.95 -14.00
C ARG A 48 5.17 -6.33 -14.62
N GLY A 49 4.11 -6.11 -13.83
CA GLY A 49 2.88 -5.51 -14.31
C GLY A 49 3.08 -4.06 -14.75
N LEU A 50 3.86 -3.27 -14.01
CA LEU A 50 4.22 -1.91 -14.41
C LEU A 50 5.04 -1.89 -15.70
N GLY A 51 6.05 -2.76 -15.84
CA GLY A 51 6.82 -2.90 -17.08
C GLY A 51 5.97 -3.32 -18.28
N ALA A 52 4.87 -4.04 -18.06
CA ALA A 52 3.90 -4.43 -19.07
C ALA A 52 2.80 -3.38 -19.33
N GLY A 53 2.87 -2.19 -18.71
CA GLY A 53 1.84 -1.15 -18.84
C GLY A 53 0.50 -1.49 -18.18
N GLN A 54 0.48 -2.46 -17.26
CA GLN A 54 -0.73 -2.99 -16.62
C GLN A 54 -1.06 -2.25 -15.30
N SER A 55 -0.69 -0.98 -15.17
CA SER A 55 -0.87 -0.20 -13.93
C SER A 55 -2.31 -0.26 -13.43
N ARG A 56 -3.29 -0.10 -14.32
CA ARG A 56 -4.71 -0.17 -13.95
C ARG A 56 -5.11 -1.52 -13.38
N GLN A 57 -4.65 -2.61 -13.99
CA GLN A 57 -4.94 -3.96 -13.52
C GLN A 57 -4.31 -4.22 -12.14
N LEU A 58 -3.11 -3.71 -11.87
CA LEU A 58 -2.46 -3.83 -10.56
C LEU A 58 -3.24 -3.10 -9.46
N ILE A 59 -3.83 -1.94 -9.80
CA ILE A 59 -4.67 -1.15 -8.90
C ILE A 59 -5.99 -1.87 -8.63
N ASP A 60 -6.64 -2.39 -9.68
CA ASP A 60 -7.90 -3.12 -9.57
C ASP A 60 -7.71 -4.45 -8.81
N LYS A 61 -6.53 -5.09 -8.92
CA LYS A 61 -6.11 -6.24 -8.09
C LYS A 61 -5.62 -5.86 -6.70
N GLU A 62 -5.69 -4.58 -6.35
CA GLU A 62 -5.28 -4.04 -5.05
C GLU A 62 -3.80 -4.25 -4.68
N MET A 63 -2.93 -4.54 -5.65
CA MET A 63 -1.48 -4.67 -5.42
C MET A 63 -0.79 -3.32 -5.25
N ILE A 64 -1.40 -2.25 -5.79
CA ILE A 64 -0.99 -0.86 -5.59
C ILE A 64 -2.04 -0.20 -4.69
N PHE A 65 -1.62 0.33 -3.56
CA PHE A 65 -2.46 1.11 -2.68
C PHE A 65 -2.52 2.55 -3.15
N LEU A 66 -3.75 3.06 -3.32
CA LEU A 66 -4.01 4.44 -3.69
C LEU A 66 -5.22 4.95 -2.91
N PRO A 67 -5.12 6.10 -2.21
CA PRO A 67 -6.26 6.73 -1.57
C PRO A 67 -7.38 7.04 -2.56
N SER A 68 -8.64 6.99 -2.11
CA SER A 68 -9.81 7.24 -2.97
C SER A 68 -9.80 8.61 -3.66
N ARG A 69 -9.13 9.61 -3.06
CA ARG A 69 -8.96 10.94 -3.67
C ARG A 69 -8.00 10.91 -4.87
N TRP A 70 -6.97 10.07 -4.82
CA TRP A 70 -5.97 9.94 -5.88
C TRP A 70 -6.52 9.26 -7.12
N ARG A 71 -7.36 8.22 -6.91
CA ARG A 71 -8.09 7.53 -7.99
C ARG A 71 -8.94 8.46 -8.86
N LYS A 72 -9.25 9.67 -8.37
CA LYS A 72 -10.08 10.66 -9.06
C LYS A 72 -9.29 11.82 -9.69
N GLN A 73 -7.99 11.97 -9.40
CA GLN A 73 -7.22 13.19 -9.68
C GLN A 73 -6.21 13.08 -10.83
N ALA A 74 -6.11 11.95 -11.54
CA ALA A 74 -5.16 11.70 -12.65
C ALA A 74 -3.65 11.85 -12.31
N LYS A 75 -3.27 12.44 -11.17
CA LYS A 75 -1.89 12.53 -10.66
C LYS A 75 -1.25 11.16 -10.41
N GLU A 76 -2.08 10.18 -10.07
CA GLU A 76 -1.72 8.75 -10.00
C GLU A 76 -1.14 8.24 -11.32
N THR A 77 -1.73 8.65 -12.43
CA THR A 77 -1.38 8.18 -13.76
C THR A 77 0.03 8.62 -14.12
N GLU A 78 0.44 9.85 -13.78
CA GLU A 78 1.75 10.38 -14.19
C GLU A 78 2.93 9.67 -13.50
N GLU A 79 2.88 9.47 -12.18
CA GLU A 79 3.96 8.75 -11.47
C GLU A 79 4.03 7.28 -11.92
N LEU A 80 2.87 6.61 -12.02
CA LEU A 80 2.82 5.21 -12.43
C LEU A 80 3.20 5.02 -13.91
N GLU A 81 2.82 5.94 -14.79
CA GLU A 81 3.24 5.90 -16.21
C GLU A 81 4.72 6.20 -16.37
N SER A 82 5.25 7.19 -15.65
CA SER A 82 6.69 7.50 -15.67
C SER A 82 7.51 6.30 -15.21
N LEU A 83 7.09 5.68 -14.10
CA LEU A 83 7.71 4.47 -13.58
C LEU A 83 7.56 3.28 -14.53
N SER A 84 6.37 3.09 -15.11
CA SER A 84 6.10 2.04 -16.11
C SER A 84 7.02 2.16 -17.32
N LYS A 85 7.18 3.38 -17.88
CA LYS A 85 8.09 3.66 -18.99
C LYS A 85 9.55 3.41 -18.61
N SER A 86 9.96 3.83 -17.40
CA SER A 86 11.31 3.59 -16.88
C SER A 86 11.63 2.11 -16.78
N ILE A 87 10.70 1.29 -16.25
CA ILE A 87 10.85 -0.17 -16.15
C ILE A 87 10.85 -0.83 -17.53
N ALA A 88 9.90 -0.48 -18.40
CA ALA A 88 9.76 -1.07 -19.73
C ALA A 88 10.99 -0.83 -20.62
N ALA A 89 11.72 0.26 -20.39
CA ALA A 89 12.95 0.58 -21.10
C ALA A 89 14.16 -0.28 -20.67
N GLN A 90 14.08 -1.02 -19.55
CA GLN A 90 15.17 -1.84 -19.06
C GLN A 90 14.95 -3.33 -19.36
N PRO A 91 15.74 -3.94 -20.26
CA PRO A 91 15.74 -5.39 -20.40
C PRO A 91 16.55 -6.03 -19.26
N GLY A 92 16.04 -7.10 -18.66
CA GLY A 92 16.81 -7.92 -17.74
C GLY A 92 16.03 -8.45 -16.54
N GLU A 93 16.76 -9.06 -15.61
CA GLU A 93 16.20 -9.61 -14.38
C GLU A 93 15.79 -8.52 -13.39
N ILE A 94 14.77 -8.83 -12.57
CA ILE A 94 14.32 -7.97 -11.49
C ILE A 94 15.06 -8.38 -10.22
N GLU A 95 15.87 -7.48 -9.69
CA GLU A 95 16.55 -7.65 -8.41
C GLU A 95 15.86 -6.77 -7.36
N LEU A 96 15.44 -7.39 -6.26
CA LEU A 96 14.85 -6.70 -5.13
C LEU A 96 15.89 -6.63 -4.01
N GLY A 97 16.10 -5.45 -3.44
CA GLY A 97 16.96 -5.25 -2.28
C GLY A 97 16.40 -5.91 -1.01
N LYS A 98 17.02 -5.60 0.13
CA LYS A 98 16.58 -6.12 1.42
C LYS A 98 15.16 -5.64 1.76
N VAL A 99 14.37 -6.55 2.30
CA VAL A 99 13.03 -6.27 2.85
C VAL A 99 13.11 -6.27 4.37
N SER A 100 12.47 -5.28 4.98
CA SER A 100 12.28 -5.18 6.43
C SER A 100 10.80 -5.02 6.74
N VAL A 101 10.25 -5.89 7.60
CA VAL A 101 8.82 -5.88 7.98
C VAL A 101 8.65 -5.46 9.43
N ALA A 102 7.64 -4.63 9.68
CA ALA A 102 7.27 -4.15 11.01
C ALA A 102 5.74 -3.96 11.10
N GLY A 103 5.06 -4.78 11.89
CA GLY A 103 3.61 -4.68 12.03
C GLY A 103 2.91 -4.83 10.68
N ARG A 104 2.23 -3.77 10.21
CA ARG A 104 1.55 -3.72 8.92
C ARG A 104 2.35 -3.05 7.81
N TRP A 105 3.61 -2.71 8.08
CA TRP A 105 4.47 -2.02 7.14
C TRP A 105 5.60 -2.92 6.70
N ALA A 106 5.97 -2.79 5.43
CA ALA A 106 7.20 -3.35 4.90
C ALA A 106 7.95 -2.28 4.11
N LEU A 107 9.26 -2.33 4.19
CA LEU A 107 10.19 -1.46 3.47
C LEU A 107 11.08 -2.35 2.61
N LEU A 108 11.11 -2.06 1.30
CA LEU A 108 12.05 -2.63 0.35
C LEU A 108 13.07 -1.55 -0.01
N GLU A 109 14.36 -1.83 0.23
CA GLU A 109 15.42 -0.82 0.11
C GLU A 109 15.66 -0.33 -1.31
N SER A 110 15.54 -1.21 -2.31
CA SER A 110 15.77 -0.88 -3.71
C SER A 110 15.12 -1.88 -4.66
N VAL A 111 14.91 -1.42 -5.90
CA VAL A 111 14.48 -2.25 -7.03
C VAL A 111 15.45 -1.97 -8.17
N LYS A 112 16.04 -3.02 -8.75
CA LYS A 112 16.80 -2.91 -10.00
C LYS A 112 16.18 -3.76 -11.09
N VAL A 113 16.27 -3.28 -12.33
CA VAL A 113 15.88 -4.04 -13.52
C VAL A 113 17.03 -3.95 -14.51
N GLY A 114 17.58 -5.10 -14.90
CA GLY A 114 18.77 -5.13 -15.77
C GLY A 114 19.98 -4.41 -15.16
N GLY A 115 20.14 -4.47 -13.83
CA GLY A 115 21.21 -3.77 -13.10
C GLY A 115 20.97 -2.27 -12.88
N VAL A 116 19.95 -1.67 -13.49
CA VAL A 116 19.62 -0.24 -13.33
C VAL A 116 18.66 -0.04 -12.16
N LEU A 117 18.99 0.90 -11.26
CA LEU A 117 18.13 1.26 -10.14
C LEU A 117 16.87 1.98 -10.62
N ILE A 118 15.71 1.49 -10.17
CA ILE A 118 14.38 2.00 -10.52
C ILE A 118 13.78 2.74 -9.33
N GLY A 119 13.06 3.82 -9.62
CA GLY A 119 12.39 4.66 -8.63
C GLY A 119 13.28 5.77 -8.09
N LYS A 120 12.86 6.36 -6.97
CA LYS A 120 13.57 7.47 -6.32
C LYS A 120 14.70 6.94 -5.45
N GLN A 121 15.87 7.56 -5.52
CA GLN A 121 17.05 7.11 -4.76
C GLN A 121 17.00 7.54 -3.28
N ASP A 122 16.25 8.59 -2.99
CA ASP A 122 16.09 9.22 -1.69
C ASP A 122 14.90 8.68 -0.90
N VAL A 123 14.12 7.74 -1.47
CA VAL A 123 12.93 7.18 -0.82
C VAL A 123 12.84 5.66 -1.10
N PRO A 124 12.84 4.80 -0.07
CA PRO A 124 12.61 3.37 -0.23
C PRO A 124 11.18 3.04 -0.64
N TRP A 125 10.97 1.79 -1.03
CA TRP A 125 9.68 1.28 -1.48
C TRP A 125 8.87 0.78 -0.30
N PHE A 126 7.76 1.45 0.01
CA PHE A 126 6.87 1.04 1.11
C PHE A 126 5.72 0.18 0.64
N LEU A 127 5.40 -0.82 1.46
CA LEU A 127 4.18 -1.58 1.35
C LEU A 127 3.40 -1.50 2.66
N PHE A 128 2.09 -1.51 2.54
CA PHE A 128 1.17 -1.58 3.66
C PHE A 128 0.29 -2.83 3.55
N TYR A 129 0.14 -3.55 4.65
CA TYR A 129 -0.72 -4.70 4.76
C TYR A 129 -2.15 -4.27 5.08
N PHE A 130 -3.07 -4.50 4.15
CA PHE A 130 -4.47 -4.12 4.28
C PHE A 130 -5.37 -5.16 3.64
N ALA A 131 -6.45 -5.53 4.36
CA ALA A 131 -7.44 -6.51 3.93
C ALA A 131 -6.80 -7.83 3.45
N GLY A 132 -5.86 -8.37 4.23
CA GLY A 132 -5.28 -9.68 3.99
C GLY A 132 -4.14 -9.74 2.96
N GLN A 133 -3.65 -8.60 2.46
CA GLN A 133 -2.64 -8.56 1.40
C GLN A 133 -1.70 -7.36 1.55
N TRP A 134 -0.47 -7.54 1.07
CA TRP A 134 0.52 -6.48 0.93
C TRP A 134 0.23 -5.64 -0.31
N ARG A 135 0.29 -4.32 -0.15
CA ARG A 135 0.02 -3.37 -1.22
C ARG A 135 1.13 -2.33 -1.28
N TRP A 136 1.74 -2.15 -2.44
CA TRP A 136 2.79 -1.15 -2.64
C TRP A 136 2.20 0.25 -2.69
N MET A 137 2.91 1.20 -2.10
CA MET A 137 2.55 2.62 -2.03
C MET A 137 3.52 3.45 -2.89
N PRO A 138 3.05 4.13 -3.93
CA PRO A 138 3.87 5.09 -4.67
C PRO A 138 4.46 6.16 -3.75
N ALA A 139 5.69 6.59 -3.99
CA ALA A 139 6.39 7.49 -3.06
C ALA A 139 5.65 8.82 -2.88
N SER A 140 4.97 9.31 -3.92
CA SER A 140 4.22 10.56 -3.84
C SER A 140 3.03 10.52 -2.87
N ILE A 141 2.42 9.34 -2.64
CA ILE A 141 1.24 9.21 -1.76
C ILE A 141 1.60 9.23 -0.29
N LEU A 142 2.87 9.03 0.07
CA LEU A 142 3.32 9.09 1.47
C LEU A 142 3.15 10.49 2.08
N LYS A 143 3.00 11.53 1.25
CA LYS A 143 2.71 12.91 1.67
C LYS A 143 1.21 13.24 1.68
N ASP A 144 0.35 12.27 1.35
CA ASP A 144 -1.09 12.50 1.40
C ASP A 144 -1.56 12.49 2.86
N PRO A 145 -2.36 13.47 3.33
CA PRO A 145 -2.79 13.53 4.72
C PRO A 145 -3.54 12.29 5.21
N ALA A 146 -4.25 11.58 4.31
CA ALA A 146 -4.93 10.33 4.68
C ALA A 146 -3.92 9.20 4.93
N ILE A 147 -2.78 9.20 4.22
CA ILE A 147 -1.70 8.25 4.43
C ILE A 147 -0.87 8.61 5.66
N GLU A 148 -0.55 9.89 5.86
CA GLU A 148 0.13 10.37 7.07
C GLU A 148 -0.65 9.96 8.34
N GLY A 149 -1.98 10.06 8.31
CA GLY A 149 -2.84 9.58 9.40
C GLY A 149 -2.83 8.05 9.63
N MET A 150 -2.30 7.26 8.70
CA MET A 150 -2.12 5.81 8.83
C MET A 150 -0.71 5.41 9.30
N MET A 151 0.27 6.31 9.17
CA MET A 151 1.64 6.06 9.61
C MET A 151 1.68 5.89 11.13
N ASP A 152 2.31 4.81 11.57
CA ASP A 152 2.42 4.45 12.98
C ASP A 152 3.89 4.29 13.39
N ARG A 153 4.12 3.94 14.67
CA ARG A 153 5.48 3.72 15.18
C ARG A 153 6.27 2.66 14.41
N ASN A 154 5.61 1.72 13.72
CA ASN A 154 6.29 0.71 12.92
C ASN A 154 6.82 1.31 11.62
N PHE A 155 6.03 2.17 10.97
CA PHE A 155 6.49 2.96 9.84
C PHE A 155 7.70 3.82 10.23
N ASP A 156 7.59 4.59 11.32
CA ASP A 156 8.67 5.48 11.79
C ASP A 156 9.96 4.70 12.07
N ARG A 157 9.83 3.51 12.69
CA ARG A 157 10.97 2.63 12.96
C ARG A 157 11.65 2.16 11.68
N LEU A 158 10.88 1.71 10.69
CA LEU A 158 11.43 1.27 9.40
C LEU A 158 12.11 2.43 8.68
N TRP A 159 11.43 3.58 8.59
CA TRP A 159 11.95 4.78 7.96
C TRP A 159 13.23 5.28 8.63
N GLY A 160 13.23 5.45 9.96
CA GLY A 160 14.39 5.91 10.71
C GLY A 160 15.59 4.95 10.61
N THR A 161 15.34 3.63 10.61
CA THR A 161 16.40 2.63 10.41
C THR A 161 17.01 2.74 9.02
N TRP A 162 16.17 2.90 7.99
CA TRP A 162 16.64 3.08 6.63
C TRP A 162 17.44 4.38 6.46
N GLN A 163 16.94 5.50 6.99
CA GLN A 163 17.64 6.79 6.96
C GLN A 163 19.01 6.73 7.65
N ALA A 164 19.09 6.06 8.81
CA ALA A 164 20.36 5.88 9.51
C ALA A 164 21.38 5.06 8.69
N ALA A 165 20.91 4.08 7.92
CA ALA A 165 21.74 3.29 7.02
C ALA A 165 22.11 4.04 5.71
N HIS A 166 21.37 5.10 5.36
CA HIS A 166 21.55 5.88 4.13
C HIS A 166 21.72 7.38 4.45
N PRO A 167 22.84 7.81 5.08
CA PRO A 167 23.03 9.17 5.59
C PRO A 167 23.19 10.29 4.53
N LYS A 168 22.55 10.17 3.36
CA LYS A 168 22.40 11.25 2.37
C LYS A 168 20.96 11.29 1.83
N ALA A 169 20.04 11.86 2.60
CA ALA A 169 18.72 12.29 2.14
C ALA A 169 18.16 13.46 2.99
N ILE A 170 19.04 14.29 3.56
CA ILE A 170 18.64 15.57 4.17
C ILE A 170 19.26 16.66 3.28
N PRO A 171 18.45 17.49 2.59
CA PRO A 171 18.98 18.77 2.13
C PRO A 171 19.31 19.53 3.41
N HIS A 172 20.60 19.72 3.69
CA HIS A 172 20.99 20.75 4.63
C HIS A 172 20.49 22.07 4.04
N GLY A 173 19.34 22.53 4.53
CA GLY A 173 18.93 23.92 4.41
C GLY A 173 19.87 24.74 5.28
N GLY A 174 20.57 25.68 4.63
CA GLY A 174 21.51 26.62 5.22
C GLY A 174 22.23 27.36 4.12
#